data_AF-A0A3A5VHL5-F1
#
_entry.id   AF-A0A3A5VHL5-F1
#
_cell.length_a   1.000
_cell.length_b   1.000
_cell.length_c   1.000
_cell.angle_alpha   90.00
_cell.angle_beta   90.00
_cell.angle_gamma   90.00
#
_symmetry.space_group_name_H-M   'P 1'
#
loop_
_entity.id
_entity.type
_entity.pdbx_description
1 polymer ?
#
loop_
_entity_poly.entity_id
_entity_poly.type
_entity_poly.pdbx_seq_one_letter_code
_entity_poly.pdbx_strand_id
1 'polypeptide(L)'
;METGTSPRNMLIAGIIMVLLNLAALGPISTAAVPDAVEENFELFSKESVCADDDCTTAEADWASSTTQRDFFGYSITNVVDVMANGSAPAYERIGPVTYDIT
;
A
#
# COMPACT_ATOMS: atom_id res chain seq x y z
N MET A 1 -18.20 47.21 -35.52
CA MET A 1 -17.01 46.38 -35.75
C MET A 1 -17.33 44.99 -35.24
N GLU A 2 -17.87 44.14 -36.11
CA GLU A 2 -18.05 42.71 -35.81
C GLU A 2 -16.87 42.00 -36.47
N THR A 3 -15.75 41.87 -35.76
CA THR A 3 -14.68 40.94 -36.17
C THR A 3 -15.10 39.53 -35.77
N GLY A 4 -16.14 39.02 -36.42
CA GLY A 4 -16.56 37.63 -36.29
C GLY A 4 -15.46 36.73 -36.84
N THR A 5 -14.77 36.03 -35.95
CA THR A 5 -13.72 35.09 -36.32
C THR A 5 -14.30 34.06 -37.31
N SER A 6 -13.75 33.97 -38.51
CA SER A 6 -14.21 33.04 -39.55
C SER A 6 -14.30 31.61 -38.97
N PRO A 7 -15.35 30.83 -39.27
CA PRO A 7 -15.53 29.47 -38.74
C PRO A 7 -14.34 28.55 -39.06
N ARG A 8 -13.62 28.81 -40.15
CA ARG A 8 -12.35 28.13 -40.48
C ARG A 8 -11.25 28.44 -39.45
N ASN A 9 -11.15 29.67 -38.99
CA ASN A 9 -10.16 30.08 -38.00
C ASN A 9 -10.50 29.54 -36.60
N MET A 10 -11.79 29.41 -36.25
CA MET A 10 -12.20 28.72 -35.02
C MET A 10 -11.88 27.23 -35.04
N LEU A 11 -12.08 26.56 -36.19
CA LEU A 11 -11.72 25.14 -36.35
C LEU A 11 -10.20 24.93 -36.24
N ILE A 12 -9.41 25.80 -36.84
CA ILE A 12 -7.94 25.78 -36.73
C ILE A 12 -7.51 26.02 -35.28
N ALA A 13 -8.06 27.02 -34.60
CA ALA A 13 -7.75 27.29 -33.20
C ALA A 13 -8.13 26.11 -32.28
N GLY A 14 -9.26 25.46 -32.54
CA GLY A 14 -9.68 24.25 -31.82
C GLY A 14 -8.69 23.10 -31.99
N ILE A 15 -8.23 22.85 -33.21
CA ILE A 15 -7.22 21.81 -33.48
C ILE A 15 -5.90 22.13 -32.78
N ILE A 16 -5.46 23.40 -32.82
CA ILE A 16 -4.23 23.82 -32.13
C ILE A 16 -4.33 23.61 -30.62
N MET A 17 -5.47 23.94 -30.01
CA MET A 17 -5.69 23.72 -28.58
C MET A 17 -5.66 22.23 -28.20
N VAL A 18 -6.24 21.37 -29.03
CA VAL A 18 -6.19 19.91 -28.84
C VAL A 18 -4.75 19.40 -28.94
N LEU A 19 -4.00 19.85 -29.95
CA LEU A 19 -2.60 19.48 -30.13
C LEU A 19 -1.71 20.00 -28.99
N LEU A 20 -1.95 21.23 -28.53
CA LEU A 20 -1.24 21.80 -27.38
C LEU A 20 -1.51 21.02 -26.10
N ASN A 21 -2.76 20.58 -25.89
CA ASN A 21 -3.11 19.77 -24.74
C ASN A 21 -2.42 18.39 -24.79
N LEU A 22 -2.47 17.71 -25.94
CA LEU A 22 -1.92 16.36 -26.10
C LEU A 22 -0.39 16.33 -26.13
N ALA A 23 0.25 17.26 -26.83
CA ALA A 23 1.68 17.23 -27.09
C ALA A 23 2.52 18.01 -26.07
N ALA A 24 1.94 18.99 -25.38
CA ALA A 24 2.68 19.82 -24.43
C ALA A 24 2.11 19.73 -23.01
N LEU A 25 0.85 20.10 -22.80
CA LEU A 25 0.30 20.25 -21.45
C LEU A 25 0.21 18.91 -20.70
N GLY A 26 -0.25 17.84 -21.37
CA GLY A 26 -0.29 16.49 -20.81
C GLY A 26 1.10 16.02 -20.34
N PRO A 27 2.09 15.92 -21.25
CA PRO A 27 3.45 15.51 -20.89
C PRO A 27 4.10 16.38 -19.81
N ILE A 28 3.95 17.71 -19.86
CA ILE A 28 4.52 18.62 -18.84
C ILE A 28 3.88 18.38 -17.47
N SER A 29 2.57 18.15 -17.41
CA SER A 29 1.87 17.89 -16.15
C SER A 29 2.20 16.53 -15.55
N THR A 30 2.45 15.51 -16.39
CA THR A 30 2.74 14.15 -15.92
C THR A 30 4.22 13.87 -15.71
N ALA A 31 5.12 14.58 -16.39
CA ALA A 31 6.56 14.34 -16.27
C ALA A 31 7.14 14.78 -14.91
N ALA A 32 6.49 15.73 -14.22
CA ALA A 32 6.93 16.19 -12.91
C ALA A 32 6.45 15.30 -11.74
N VAL A 33 5.50 14.39 -11.98
CA VAL A 33 4.93 13.54 -10.92
C VAL A 33 5.87 12.41 -10.50
N PRO A 34 6.51 11.65 -11.43
CA PRO A 34 7.47 10.60 -11.06
C PRO A 34 8.64 11.15 -10.24
N ASP A 35 9.23 12.26 -10.67
CA ASP A 35 10.40 12.87 -10.00
C ASP A 35 10.04 13.36 -8.59
N ALA A 36 8.87 14.00 -8.43
CA ALA A 36 8.39 14.42 -7.12
C ALA A 36 8.06 13.22 -6.22
N VAL A 37 7.51 12.14 -6.77
CA VAL A 37 7.26 10.91 -6.01
C VAL A 37 8.58 10.27 -5.61
N GLU A 38 9.54 10.13 -6.52
CA GLU A 38 10.85 9.55 -6.22
C GLU A 38 11.58 10.34 -5.12
N GLU A 39 11.66 11.67 -5.23
CA GLU A 39 12.28 12.52 -4.19
C GLU A 39 11.59 12.39 -2.82
N ASN A 40 10.25 12.37 -2.79
CA ASN A 40 9.52 12.22 -1.53
C ASN A 40 9.70 10.80 -0.95
N PHE A 41 9.67 9.74 -1.75
CA PHE A 41 9.73 8.37 -1.27
C PHE A 41 11.15 7.86 -0.99
N GLU A 42 12.18 8.38 -1.67
CA GLU A 42 13.58 8.03 -1.41
C GLU A 42 13.99 8.32 0.04
N LEU A 43 13.56 9.46 0.57
CA LEU A 43 13.87 9.87 1.93
C LEU A 43 12.79 9.49 2.95
N PHE A 44 11.53 9.33 2.53
CA PHE A 44 10.42 9.04 3.46
C PHE A 44 10.69 7.83 4.35
N SER A 45 11.20 6.73 3.81
CA SER A 45 11.46 5.52 4.61
C SER A 45 12.57 5.71 5.64
N LYS A 46 13.57 6.53 5.32
CA LYS A 46 14.68 6.85 6.24
C LYS A 46 14.24 7.88 7.28
N GLU A 47 13.60 8.96 6.85
CA GLU A 47 13.14 10.03 7.75
C GLU A 47 12.00 9.59 8.66
N SER A 48 11.14 8.66 8.22
CA SER A 48 10.06 8.16 9.08
C SER A 48 10.52 7.16 10.14
N VAL A 49 11.69 6.53 9.96
CA VAL A 49 12.22 5.49 10.86
C VAL A 49 13.19 6.06 11.90
N CYS A 50 13.79 7.22 11.66
CA CYS A 50 14.81 7.81 12.53
C CYS A 50 14.20 8.94 13.39
N ALA A 51 14.39 8.89 14.71
CA ALA A 51 13.89 9.92 15.64
C ALA A 51 14.82 11.13 15.77
N ASP A 52 16.01 11.06 15.18
CA ASP A 52 17.04 12.09 15.21
C ASP A 52 17.76 12.22 13.86
N ASP A 53 18.35 13.39 13.62
CA ASP A 53 19.03 13.76 12.37
C ASP A 53 20.25 12.86 12.08
N ASP A 54 20.84 12.24 13.11
CA ASP A 54 21.97 11.31 12.98
C ASP A 54 21.57 9.83 12.90
N CYS A 55 20.26 9.54 12.94
CA CYS A 55 19.65 8.21 12.94
C CYS A 55 20.30 7.23 13.93
N THR A 56 20.63 7.71 15.12
CA THR A 56 21.12 6.89 16.23
C THR A 56 19.97 6.33 17.06
N THR A 57 18.79 6.94 16.99
CA THR A 57 17.55 6.47 17.62
C THR A 57 16.49 6.17 16.57
N ALA A 58 15.83 5.00 16.68
CA ALA A 58 14.67 4.68 15.85
C ALA A 58 13.41 5.35 16.41
N GLU A 59 12.54 5.84 15.53
CA GLU A 59 11.21 6.36 15.87
C GLU A 59 10.40 5.31 16.64
N ALA A 60 9.67 5.74 17.68
CA ALA A 60 9.07 4.82 18.64
C ALA A 60 8.06 3.85 18.00
N ASP A 61 7.32 4.33 16.99
CA ASP A 61 6.34 3.53 16.24
C ASP A 61 7.00 2.50 15.32
N TRP A 62 8.28 2.69 14.98
CA TRP A 62 9.09 1.76 14.20
C TRP A 62 10.02 0.88 15.05
N ALA A 63 10.36 1.36 16.25
CA ALA A 63 11.33 0.74 17.15
C ALA A 63 10.83 -0.59 17.75
N SER A 64 9.52 -0.75 17.91
CA SER A 64 8.94 -2.00 18.43
C SER A 64 7.55 -2.27 17.85
N SER A 65 7.41 -3.41 17.18
CA SER A 65 6.09 -3.94 16.81
C SER A 65 5.73 -5.08 17.76
N THR A 66 5.37 -4.74 19.00
CA THR A 66 4.83 -5.76 19.91
C THR A 66 3.38 -6.01 19.54
N THR A 67 3.09 -7.13 18.89
CA THR A 67 1.71 -7.49 18.53
C THR A 67 1.28 -8.76 19.24
N GLN A 68 0.07 -8.70 19.82
CA GLN A 68 -0.58 -9.84 20.45
C GLN A 68 -1.12 -10.81 19.40
N ARG A 69 -0.86 -12.11 19.58
CA ARG A 69 -1.37 -13.20 18.74
C ARG A 69 -2.00 -14.28 19.59
N ASP A 70 -3.19 -14.69 19.17
CA ASP A 70 -3.94 -15.79 19.79
C ASP A 70 -3.74 -17.08 19.01
N PHE A 71 -3.35 -18.15 19.71
CA PHE A 71 -3.17 -19.48 19.15
C PHE A 71 -4.22 -20.44 19.71
N PHE A 72 -4.73 -21.32 18.84
CA PHE A 72 -5.68 -22.36 19.21
C PHE A 72 -5.09 -23.73 18.88
N GLY A 73 -5.12 -24.63 19.85
CA GLY A 73 -4.85 -26.05 19.63
C GLY A 73 -6.12 -26.80 19.27
N TYR A 74 -6.01 -27.86 18.47
CA TYR A 74 -7.10 -28.81 18.22
C TYR A 74 -6.64 -30.19 18.70
N SER A 75 -7.22 -30.65 19.81
CA SER A 75 -6.93 -31.95 20.41
C SER A 75 -7.88 -33.00 19.84
N ILE A 76 -7.37 -34.20 19.56
CA ILE A 76 -8.20 -35.33 19.13
C ILE A 76 -8.61 -36.11 20.38
N THR A 77 -9.90 -36.27 20.63
CA THR A 77 -10.41 -36.90 21.87
C THR A 77 -10.59 -38.41 21.76
N ASN A 78 -10.69 -38.95 20.54
CA ASN A 78 -10.91 -40.38 20.26
C ASN A 78 -9.69 -41.07 19.61
N VAL A 79 -8.46 -40.70 20.00
CA VAL A 79 -7.21 -41.21 19.37
C VAL A 79 -7.16 -42.74 19.32
N VAL A 80 -7.55 -43.43 20.39
CA VAL A 80 -7.50 -44.90 20.46
C VAL A 80 -8.39 -45.54 19.39
N ASP A 81 -9.59 -44.98 19.18
CA ASP A 81 -10.56 -45.50 18.20
C ASP A 81 -10.14 -45.19 16.76
N VAL A 82 -9.59 -43.99 16.52
CA VAL A 82 -9.00 -43.62 15.22
C VAL A 82 -7.87 -44.57 14.84
N MET A 83 -6.98 -44.89 15.79
CA MET A 83 -5.82 -45.75 15.55
C MET A 83 -6.19 -47.23 15.42
N ALA A 84 -7.19 -47.71 16.17
CA ALA A 84 -7.58 -49.12 16.17
C ALA A 84 -8.57 -49.46 15.04
N ASN A 85 -9.52 -48.57 14.75
CA ASN A 85 -10.67 -48.87 13.90
C ASN A 85 -10.75 -47.97 12.65
N GLY A 86 -9.87 -46.99 12.50
CA GLY A 86 -9.89 -46.04 11.39
C GLY A 86 -11.07 -45.07 11.44
N SER A 87 -11.68 -44.89 12.62
CA SER A 87 -12.79 -43.96 12.84
C SER A 87 -12.39 -42.52 12.53
N ALA A 88 -13.39 -41.67 12.25
CA ALA A 88 -13.15 -40.24 12.03
C ALA A 88 -12.66 -39.56 13.34
N PRO A 89 -11.65 -38.69 13.29
CA PRO A 89 -11.15 -37.98 14.47
C PRO A 89 -12.16 -36.93 14.97
N ALA A 90 -12.41 -36.96 16.29
CA ALA A 90 -13.21 -35.98 17.00
C ALA A 90 -12.30 -34.90 17.58
N TYR A 91 -12.46 -33.66 17.11
CA TYR A 91 -11.61 -32.53 17.50
C TYR A 91 -12.25 -31.69 18.59
N GLU A 92 -11.46 -31.32 19.59
CA GLU A 92 -11.78 -30.34 20.62
C GLU A 92 -10.83 -29.14 20.49
N ARG A 93 -11.39 -27.93 20.35
CA ARG A 93 -10.60 -26.70 20.26
C ARG A 93 -10.20 -26.24 21.66
N ILE A 94 -8.91 -26.08 21.89
CA ILE A 94 -8.31 -25.61 23.14
C ILE A 94 -7.65 -24.25 22.90
N GLY A 95 -8.02 -23.23 23.68
CA GLY A 95 -7.45 -21.88 23.58
C GLY A 95 -8.49 -20.76 23.79
N PRO A 96 -8.10 -19.49 23.55
CA PRO A 96 -6.81 -19.08 23.01
C PRO A 96 -5.67 -19.17 24.04
N VAL A 97 -4.45 -19.38 23.53
CA VAL A 97 -3.20 -19.05 24.24
C VAL A 97 -2.63 -17.80 23.58
N THR A 98 -2.52 -16.74 24.36
CA THR A 98 -2.13 -15.42 23.88
C THR A 98 -0.64 -15.19 24.12
N TYR A 99 0.08 -14.78 23.07
CA TYR A 99 1.50 -14.39 23.16
C TYR A 99 1.68 -12.97 22.64
N ASP A 100 2.58 -12.24 23.28
CA ASP A 100 3.09 -10.96 22.79
C ASP A 100 4.34 -11.25 21.95
N ILE A 101 4.27 -10.97 20.65
CA ILE A 101 5.40 -11.16 19.71
C ILE A 101 6.09 -9.81 19.56
N THR A 102 7.39 -9.75 19.84
CA THR A 102 8.25 -8.56 19.67
C THR A 102 9.29 -8.83 18.59
#